data_AF-A0A0N1I1A8-F1
#
_entry.id   AF-A0A0N1I1A8-F1
#
_cell.length_a   1.000
_cell.length_b   1.000
_cell.length_c   1.000
_cell.angle_alpha   90.00
_cell.angle_beta   90.00
_cell.angle_gamma   90.00
#
_symmetry.space_group_name_H-M   'P 1'
#
loop_
_entity.id
_entity.type
_entity.pdbx_description
1 polymer ?
#
loop_
_entity_poly.entity_id
_entity_poly.type
_entity_poly.pdbx_seq_one_letter_code
_entity_poly.pdbx_strand_id
1 'polypeptide(L)'
;MSTAATLSIDARKWVETIEAAGVECFYSPVSAKNVTHVLSTATIRGPQKQLCAAVSNFVPDMLQNTHGISILTALVRYGTPATVEQIASKLIAADKDVWSFTAAPKRELMKPLSRLLERLVYREDCTGESCTAILEALRSAKRQTLFSSLFVLPAAARFMVVDPSLAQSIATSTDSQKALAESCQDALRAAGAEEFCRILFETPTDVTTDFVWKSLAGSLKATSKVHPRESILAVLAASAPVPLTNKLAAALAQWPNLHELCQRDVYMQIVAQLLEHTDDEKVGSKLVATVITQESDIADRMQSRKAAPQHLLAALMAKPSYAKTLEKQLGKPQTKLLTAAKVRFANSTQPKAASTQQAIFEKLKKLNTSGAGAKRARE
;
A
#
# COMPACT_ATOMS: atom_id res chain seq x y z
N MET A 1 7.68 -24.72 29.54
CA MET A 1 7.01 -23.86 28.53
C MET A 1 6.55 -24.77 27.41
N SER A 2 5.24 -25.05 27.32
CA SER A 2 4.66 -25.82 26.22
C SER A 2 4.84 -25.02 24.93
N THR A 3 5.52 -25.59 23.94
CA THR A 3 5.58 -24.99 22.60
C THR A 3 4.15 -24.91 22.07
N ALA A 4 3.60 -23.71 21.94
CA ALA A 4 2.26 -23.51 21.37
C ALA A 4 2.19 -24.28 20.04
N ALA A 5 1.29 -25.26 19.95
CA ALA A 5 1.17 -26.09 18.76
C ALA A 5 0.81 -25.20 17.56
N THR A 6 1.55 -25.32 16.46
CA THR A 6 1.41 -24.43 15.30
C THR A 6 0.98 -25.20 14.07
N LEU A 7 0.09 -24.61 13.27
CA LEU A 7 -0.24 -25.14 11.94
C LEU A 7 1.01 -25.11 11.07
N SER A 8 1.50 -26.29 10.70
CA SER A 8 2.73 -26.45 9.92
C SER A 8 2.53 -26.06 8.43
N ILE A 9 3.60 -26.08 7.63
CA ILE A 9 3.48 -25.93 6.16
C ILE A 9 2.85 -27.17 5.51
N ASP A 10 2.89 -28.34 6.17
CA ASP A 10 2.21 -29.54 5.69
C ASP A 10 0.72 -29.50 6.06
N ALA A 11 -0.13 -29.12 5.09
CA ALA A 11 -1.58 -29.01 5.28
C ALA A 11 -2.26 -30.30 5.72
N ARG A 12 -1.67 -31.46 5.41
CA ARG A 12 -2.25 -32.77 5.77
C ARG A 12 -2.32 -32.98 7.28
N LYS A 13 -1.51 -32.25 8.06
CA LYS A 13 -1.45 -32.33 9.52
C LYS A 13 -2.33 -31.32 10.23
N TRP A 14 -2.99 -30.41 9.50
CA TRP A 14 -3.74 -29.32 10.13
C TRP A 14 -4.90 -29.82 10.96
N VAL A 15 -5.69 -30.79 10.47
CA VAL A 15 -6.85 -31.31 11.20
C VAL A 15 -6.42 -31.93 12.53
N GLU A 16 -5.46 -32.86 12.51
CA GLU A 16 -4.89 -33.47 13.72
C GLU A 16 -4.32 -32.42 14.68
N THR A 17 -3.63 -31.40 14.16
CA THR A 17 -3.08 -30.32 14.99
C THR A 17 -4.19 -29.50 15.64
N ILE A 18 -5.27 -29.20 14.92
CA ILE A 18 -6.42 -28.43 15.43
C ILE A 18 -7.17 -29.24 16.49
N GLU A 19 -7.38 -30.53 16.25
CA GLU A 19 -8.04 -31.43 17.21
C GLU A 19 -7.24 -31.57 18.50
N ALA A 20 -5.91 -31.68 18.41
CA ALA A 20 -5.04 -31.83 19.57
C ALA A 20 -4.81 -30.51 20.34
N ALA A 21 -4.63 -29.40 19.62
CA ALA A 21 -4.26 -28.11 20.22
C ALA A 21 -5.44 -27.19 20.51
N GLY A 22 -6.60 -27.45 19.90
CA GLY A 22 -7.76 -26.57 19.95
C GLY A 22 -7.44 -25.16 19.43
N VAL A 23 -8.00 -24.17 20.11
CA VAL A 23 -7.92 -22.76 19.68
C VAL A 23 -6.50 -22.18 19.69
N GLU A 24 -5.62 -22.68 20.56
CA GLU A 24 -4.26 -22.15 20.75
C GLU A 24 -3.45 -22.14 19.46
N CYS A 25 -3.69 -23.10 18.57
CA CYS A 25 -2.97 -23.15 17.30
C CYS A 25 -3.32 -22.00 16.35
N PHE A 26 -4.50 -21.39 16.48
CA PHE A 26 -4.91 -20.25 15.67
C PHE A 26 -4.36 -18.91 16.16
N TYR A 27 -3.90 -18.86 17.41
CA TYR A 27 -3.34 -17.65 18.02
C TYR A 27 -1.84 -17.47 17.73
N SER A 28 -1.23 -18.42 17.03
CA SER A 28 0.18 -18.35 16.65
C SER A 28 0.40 -17.52 15.37
N PRO A 29 1.35 -16.55 15.38
CA PRO A 29 1.76 -15.85 14.16
C PRO A 29 2.34 -16.80 13.11
N VAL A 30 2.96 -17.90 13.54
CA VAL A 30 3.53 -18.92 12.66
C VAL A 30 2.43 -19.64 11.90
N SER A 31 1.34 -20.00 12.58
CA SER A 31 0.17 -20.61 11.95
C SER A 31 -0.44 -19.70 10.89
N ALA A 32 -0.67 -18.42 11.21
CA ALA A 32 -1.22 -17.46 10.26
C ALA A 32 -0.33 -17.29 9.02
N LYS A 33 0.99 -17.23 9.20
CA LYS A 33 1.97 -17.17 8.10
C LYS A 33 1.93 -18.44 7.24
N ASN A 34 1.98 -19.61 7.86
CA ASN A 34 2.01 -20.89 7.16
C ASN A 34 0.73 -21.14 6.38
N VAL A 35 -0.44 -20.90 6.98
CA VAL A 35 -1.73 -21.00 6.28
C VAL A 35 -1.76 -20.06 5.08
N THR A 36 -1.38 -18.79 5.26
CA THR A 36 -1.35 -17.83 4.16
C THR A 36 -0.46 -18.31 3.02
N HIS A 37 0.75 -18.79 3.35
CA HIS A 37 1.68 -19.31 2.34
C HIS A 37 1.09 -20.49 1.59
N VAL A 38 0.66 -21.53 2.32
CA VAL A 38 0.12 -22.77 1.74
C VAL A 38 -1.09 -22.49 0.86
N LEU A 39 -2.05 -21.70 1.32
CA LEU A 39 -3.24 -21.38 0.54
C LEU A 39 -2.92 -20.51 -0.68
N SER A 40 -1.93 -19.62 -0.59
CA SER A 40 -1.51 -18.78 -1.72
C SER A 40 -0.80 -19.56 -2.84
N THR A 41 -0.19 -20.70 -2.52
CA THR A 41 0.56 -21.54 -3.47
C THR A 41 -0.15 -22.85 -3.81
N ALA A 42 -1.32 -23.09 -3.22
CA ALA A 42 -2.05 -24.33 -3.43
C ALA A 42 -2.57 -24.42 -4.87
N THR A 43 -2.17 -25.49 -5.57
CA THR A 43 -2.66 -25.81 -6.92
C THR A 43 -3.97 -26.58 -6.91
N ILE A 44 -4.36 -27.13 -5.75
CA ILE A 44 -5.60 -27.87 -5.53
C ILE A 44 -6.38 -27.29 -4.34
N ARG A 45 -7.71 -27.46 -4.35
CA ARG A 45 -8.62 -26.91 -3.31
C ARG A 45 -8.68 -27.72 -2.01
N GLY A 46 -7.97 -28.85 -1.92
CA GLY A 46 -8.00 -29.78 -0.78
C GLY A 46 -7.68 -29.11 0.57
N PRO A 47 -6.51 -28.45 0.71
CA PRO A 47 -6.10 -27.77 1.95
C PRO A 47 -7.11 -26.73 2.43
N GLN A 48 -7.70 -25.98 1.50
CA GLN A 48 -8.69 -24.95 1.80
C GLN A 48 -9.98 -25.57 2.36
N LYS A 49 -10.52 -26.61 1.72
CA LYS A 49 -11.74 -27.29 2.21
C LYS A 49 -11.53 -27.93 3.58
N GLN A 50 -10.40 -28.60 3.76
CA GLN A 50 -10.03 -29.24 5.03
C GLN A 50 -9.93 -28.21 6.16
N LEU A 51 -9.21 -27.11 5.93
CA LEU A 51 -9.08 -26.06 6.92
C LEU A 51 -10.43 -25.40 7.23
N CYS A 52 -11.24 -25.08 6.21
CA CYS A 52 -12.56 -24.47 6.40
C CYS A 52 -13.49 -25.33 7.27
N ALA A 53 -13.49 -26.65 7.06
CA ALA A 53 -14.25 -27.57 7.89
C ALA A 53 -13.72 -27.61 9.33
N ALA A 54 -12.39 -27.71 9.51
CA ALA A 54 -11.76 -27.83 10.82
C ALA A 54 -11.90 -26.56 11.69
N VAL A 55 -11.89 -25.37 11.09
CA VAL A 55 -11.99 -24.10 11.84
C VAL A 55 -13.41 -23.69 12.19
N SER A 56 -14.44 -24.32 11.59
CA SER A 56 -15.84 -23.85 11.64
C SER A 56 -16.37 -23.59 13.06
N ASN A 57 -15.98 -24.44 14.02
CA ASN A 57 -16.41 -24.33 15.42
C ASN A 57 -15.56 -23.34 16.24
N PHE A 58 -14.39 -22.95 15.74
CA PHE A 58 -13.46 -22.05 16.41
C PHE A 58 -13.53 -20.61 15.89
N VAL A 59 -14.34 -20.35 14.85
CA VAL A 59 -14.46 -19.00 14.27
C VAL A 59 -14.77 -17.92 15.33
N PRO A 60 -15.70 -18.11 16.29
CA PRO A 60 -15.94 -17.10 17.33
C PRO A 60 -14.68 -16.73 18.12
N ASP A 61 -13.88 -17.72 18.51
CA ASP A 61 -12.64 -17.50 19.26
C ASP A 61 -11.53 -16.93 18.39
N MET A 62 -11.47 -17.34 17.12
CA MET A 62 -10.54 -16.79 16.13
C MET A 62 -10.80 -15.30 15.88
N LEU A 63 -12.05 -14.85 15.94
CA LEU A 63 -12.42 -13.45 15.80
C LEU A 63 -11.99 -12.58 16.98
N GLN A 64 -11.61 -13.17 18.11
CA GLN A 64 -11.04 -12.44 19.25
C GLN A 64 -9.52 -12.27 19.15
N ASN A 65 -8.87 -12.76 18.09
CA ASN A 65 -7.42 -12.76 17.94
C ASN A 65 -6.94 -12.35 16.55
N THR A 66 -5.93 -11.47 16.48
CA THR A 66 -5.35 -10.98 15.22
C THR A 66 -4.85 -12.08 14.27
N HIS A 67 -4.25 -13.15 14.80
CA HIS A 67 -3.74 -14.27 14.01
C HIS A 67 -4.89 -15.19 13.55
N GLY A 68 -5.88 -15.41 14.41
CA GLY A 68 -7.12 -16.09 14.05
C GLY A 68 -7.83 -15.38 12.89
N ILE A 69 -8.06 -14.07 13.00
CA ILE A 69 -8.65 -13.25 11.91
C ILE A 69 -7.79 -13.31 10.64
N SER A 70 -6.45 -13.35 10.76
CA SER A 70 -5.57 -13.46 9.60
C SER A 70 -5.73 -14.79 8.86
N ILE A 71 -5.95 -15.90 9.59
CA ILE A 71 -6.28 -17.21 9.01
C ILE A 71 -7.64 -17.16 8.31
N LEU A 72 -8.67 -16.58 8.94
CA LEU A 72 -9.99 -16.39 8.31
C LEU A 72 -9.89 -15.52 7.04
N THR A 73 -9.07 -14.47 7.08
CA THR A 73 -8.80 -13.60 5.92
C THR A 73 -8.16 -14.38 4.77
N ALA A 74 -7.21 -15.28 5.08
CA ALA A 74 -6.60 -16.15 4.06
C ALA A 74 -7.63 -17.13 3.45
N LEU A 75 -8.52 -17.70 4.28
CA LEU A 75 -9.62 -18.54 3.80
C LEU A 75 -10.60 -17.76 2.92
N VAL A 76 -10.94 -16.52 3.24
CA VAL A 76 -11.78 -15.68 2.37
C VAL A 76 -11.05 -15.34 1.07
N ARG A 77 -9.76 -15.00 1.14
CA ARG A 77 -8.97 -14.59 -0.03
C ARG A 77 -8.75 -15.72 -1.04
N TYR A 78 -8.41 -16.91 -0.57
CA TYR A 78 -8.04 -18.05 -1.42
C TYR A 78 -9.13 -19.12 -1.48
N GLY A 79 -10.25 -18.89 -0.80
CA GLY A 79 -11.36 -19.83 -0.68
C GLY A 79 -12.21 -19.99 -1.93
N THR A 80 -13.12 -20.95 -1.90
CA THR A 80 -14.26 -21.04 -2.81
C THR A 80 -15.40 -20.14 -2.33
N PRO A 81 -16.36 -19.77 -3.19
CA PRO A 81 -17.57 -19.03 -2.77
C PRO A 81 -18.26 -19.63 -1.55
N ALA A 82 -18.36 -20.95 -1.45
CA ALA A 82 -18.92 -21.64 -0.29
C ALA A 82 -18.14 -21.42 1.03
N THR A 83 -16.81 -21.28 0.95
CA THR A 83 -15.98 -20.97 2.13
C THR A 83 -16.20 -19.53 2.57
N VAL A 84 -16.30 -18.61 1.61
CA VAL A 84 -16.60 -17.20 1.90
C VAL A 84 -17.96 -17.08 2.57
N GLU A 85 -18.99 -17.74 2.04
CA GLU A 85 -20.34 -17.74 2.62
C GLU A 85 -20.35 -18.35 4.03
N GLN A 86 -19.68 -19.49 4.22
CA GLN A 86 -19.58 -20.11 5.54
C GLN A 86 -18.92 -19.15 6.55
N ILE A 87 -17.83 -18.48 6.17
CA ILE A 87 -17.19 -17.50 7.06
C ILE A 87 -18.13 -16.32 7.31
N ALA A 88 -18.73 -15.72 6.28
CA ALA A 88 -19.66 -14.61 6.42
C ALA A 88 -20.82 -14.91 7.39
N SER A 89 -21.41 -16.11 7.30
CA SER A 89 -22.47 -16.54 8.23
C SER A 89 -22.00 -16.56 9.69
N LYS A 90 -20.77 -17.02 9.94
CA LYS A 90 -20.17 -17.05 11.27
C LYS A 90 -19.80 -15.67 11.79
N LEU A 91 -19.42 -14.74 10.91
CA LEU A 91 -19.17 -13.35 11.26
C LEU A 91 -20.44 -12.70 11.83
N ILE A 92 -21.55 -12.76 11.08
CA ILE A 92 -22.84 -12.22 11.51
C ILE A 92 -23.29 -12.83 12.84
N ALA A 93 -23.15 -14.15 12.98
CA ALA A 93 -23.52 -14.86 14.21
C ALA A 93 -22.65 -14.47 15.42
N ALA A 94 -21.38 -14.13 15.21
CA ALA A 94 -20.47 -13.76 16.28
C ALA A 94 -20.72 -12.33 16.80
N ASP A 95 -20.98 -11.37 15.91
CA ASP A 95 -21.21 -9.98 16.29
C ASP A 95 -22.04 -9.22 15.24
N LYS A 96 -23.37 -9.34 15.34
CA LYS A 96 -24.29 -8.71 14.38
C LYS A 96 -24.12 -7.19 14.30
N ASP A 97 -23.80 -6.51 15.40
CA ASP A 97 -23.72 -5.05 15.44
C ASP A 97 -22.46 -4.54 14.72
N VAL A 98 -21.33 -5.24 14.85
CA VAL A 98 -20.11 -4.93 14.08
C VAL A 98 -20.33 -5.16 12.59
N TRP A 99 -20.95 -6.27 12.19
CA TRP A 99 -21.15 -6.63 10.78
C TRP A 99 -22.37 -5.98 10.12
N SER A 100 -23.20 -5.28 10.90
CA SER A 100 -24.20 -4.32 10.41
C SER A 100 -23.73 -2.87 10.48
N PHE A 101 -22.48 -2.64 10.90
CA PHE A 101 -21.82 -1.33 10.98
C PHE A 101 -22.54 -0.32 11.91
N THR A 102 -23.28 -0.82 12.88
CA THR A 102 -23.92 -0.04 13.94
C THR A 102 -23.02 0.12 15.17
N ALA A 103 -22.03 -0.77 15.33
CA ALA A 103 -20.98 -0.68 16.34
C ALA A 103 -19.58 -0.75 15.70
N ALA A 104 -18.58 -0.20 16.40
CA ALA A 104 -17.18 -0.34 16.03
C ALA A 104 -16.60 -1.61 16.66
N PRO A 105 -15.72 -2.36 15.95
CA PRO A 105 -15.02 -3.48 16.56
C PRO A 105 -14.03 -2.99 17.64
N LYS A 106 -13.59 -3.92 18.49
CA LYS A 106 -12.50 -3.66 19.47
C LYS A 106 -11.27 -3.08 18.76
N ARG A 107 -10.64 -2.10 19.41
CA ARG A 107 -9.56 -1.28 18.80
C ARG A 107 -8.40 -2.13 18.31
N GLU A 108 -7.97 -3.12 19.08
CA GLU A 108 -6.87 -4.02 18.74
C GLU A 108 -7.19 -4.96 17.57
N LEU A 109 -8.47 -5.24 17.32
CA LEU A 109 -8.94 -6.11 16.23
C LEU A 109 -9.34 -5.33 14.98
N MET A 110 -9.40 -3.99 15.06
CA MET A 110 -9.91 -3.14 13.99
C MET A 110 -9.17 -3.32 12.67
N LYS A 111 -7.83 -3.33 12.68
CA LYS A 111 -7.01 -3.53 11.49
C LYS A 111 -7.19 -4.92 10.85
N PRO A 112 -7.05 -6.04 11.57
CA PRO A 112 -7.26 -7.35 10.97
C PRO A 112 -8.70 -7.57 10.50
N LEU A 113 -9.71 -7.09 11.23
CA LEU A 113 -11.12 -7.17 10.80
C LEU A 113 -11.39 -6.31 9.56
N SER A 114 -10.79 -5.13 9.47
CA SER A 114 -10.88 -4.28 8.27
C SER A 114 -10.38 -5.00 7.02
N ARG A 115 -9.26 -5.71 7.14
CA ARG A 115 -8.71 -6.51 6.04
C ARG A 115 -9.62 -7.68 5.67
N LEU A 116 -10.22 -8.34 6.66
CA LEU A 116 -11.19 -9.40 6.41
C LEU A 116 -12.40 -8.87 5.64
N LEU A 117 -12.97 -7.74 6.09
CA LEU A 117 -14.09 -7.08 5.42
C LEU A 117 -13.75 -6.69 3.98
N GLU A 118 -12.59 -6.06 3.76
CA GLU A 118 -12.14 -5.71 2.40
C GLU A 118 -12.00 -6.94 1.50
N ARG A 119 -11.53 -8.07 2.05
CA ARG A 119 -11.47 -9.32 1.29
C ARG A 119 -12.84 -9.92 1.01
N LEU A 120 -13.85 -9.72 1.85
CA LEU A 120 -15.23 -10.12 1.53
C LEU A 120 -15.75 -9.32 0.33
N VAL A 121 -15.53 -7.99 0.32
CA VAL A 121 -15.93 -7.14 -0.81
C VAL A 121 -15.21 -7.52 -2.11
N TYR A 122 -13.94 -7.92 -2.02
CA TYR A 122 -13.17 -8.40 -3.17
C TYR A 122 -13.74 -9.68 -3.80
N ARG A 123 -14.54 -10.47 -3.07
CA ARG A 123 -15.08 -11.76 -3.51
C ARG A 123 -16.43 -11.60 -4.22
N GLU A 124 -16.40 -10.90 -5.36
CA GLU A 124 -17.56 -10.66 -6.24
C GLU A 124 -18.24 -11.96 -6.71
N ASP A 125 -17.50 -13.08 -6.73
CA ASP A 125 -18.00 -14.41 -7.10
C ASP A 125 -18.83 -15.09 -5.99
N CYS A 126 -18.92 -14.52 -4.79
CA CYS A 126 -19.72 -15.05 -3.69
C CYS A 126 -21.08 -14.34 -3.60
N THR A 127 -22.13 -15.02 -4.06
CA THR A 127 -23.53 -14.55 -4.01
C THR A 127 -24.36 -15.23 -2.91
N GLY A 128 -23.70 -15.72 -1.85
CA GLY A 128 -24.39 -16.35 -0.73
C GLY A 128 -25.10 -15.33 0.15
N GLU A 129 -26.18 -15.75 0.82
CA GLU A 129 -27.08 -14.86 1.57
C GLU A 129 -26.34 -14.06 2.66
N SER A 130 -25.43 -14.69 3.40
CA SER A 130 -24.71 -14.04 4.49
C SER A 130 -23.70 -13.03 3.98
N CYS A 131 -22.95 -13.39 2.93
CA CYS A 131 -22.02 -12.47 2.29
C CYS A 131 -22.77 -11.25 1.74
N THR A 132 -23.84 -11.48 0.98
CA THR A 132 -24.69 -10.42 0.44
C THR A 132 -25.29 -9.55 1.54
N ALA A 133 -25.74 -10.11 2.67
CA ALA A 133 -26.26 -9.33 3.79
C ALA A 133 -25.22 -8.36 4.38
N ILE A 134 -23.97 -8.78 4.54
CA ILE A 134 -22.87 -7.89 4.98
C ILE A 134 -22.63 -6.78 3.95
N LEU A 135 -22.59 -7.13 2.66
CA LEU A 135 -22.36 -6.18 1.58
C LEU A 135 -23.49 -5.15 1.44
N GLU A 136 -24.75 -5.56 1.58
CA GLU A 136 -25.90 -4.64 1.58
C GLU A 136 -25.92 -3.75 2.82
N ALA A 137 -25.53 -4.28 3.99
CA ALA A 137 -25.36 -3.45 5.19
C ALA A 137 -24.26 -2.40 4.99
N LEU A 138 -23.15 -2.76 4.34
CA LEU A 138 -22.07 -1.83 4.03
C LEU A 138 -22.53 -0.76 3.03
N ARG A 139 -23.26 -1.17 1.99
CA ARG A 139 -23.84 -0.25 0.99
C ARG A 139 -24.81 0.75 1.63
N SER A 140 -25.61 0.28 2.59
CA SER A 140 -26.64 1.07 3.28
C SER A 140 -26.09 1.90 4.45
N ALA A 141 -24.84 1.68 4.85
CA ALA A 141 -24.22 2.45 5.92
C ALA A 141 -24.13 3.94 5.55
N LYS A 142 -24.26 4.82 6.56
CA LYS A 142 -24.14 6.27 6.36
C LYS A 142 -22.78 6.59 5.71
N ARG A 143 -22.80 7.44 4.68
CA ARG A 143 -21.60 7.84 3.93
C ARG A 143 -20.48 8.35 4.85
N GLN A 144 -20.81 9.18 5.83
CA GLN A 144 -19.84 9.65 6.82
C GLN A 144 -19.15 8.49 7.55
N THR A 145 -19.87 7.44 7.96
CA THR A 145 -19.30 6.26 8.64
C THR A 145 -18.34 5.50 7.73
N LEU A 146 -18.69 5.32 6.45
CA LEU A 146 -17.83 4.65 5.46
C LEU A 146 -16.46 5.30 5.31
N PHE A 147 -16.39 6.62 5.46
CA PHE A 147 -15.18 7.41 5.23
C PHE A 147 -14.52 7.97 6.49
N SER A 148 -15.04 7.67 7.69
CA SER A 148 -14.48 8.13 8.97
C SER A 148 -14.00 7.01 9.89
N SER A 149 -14.22 5.74 9.51
CA SER A 149 -13.82 4.59 10.32
C SER A 149 -12.72 3.78 9.64
N LEU A 150 -11.66 3.50 10.39
CA LEU A 150 -10.57 2.61 9.98
C LEU A 150 -11.05 1.21 9.59
N PHE A 151 -12.14 0.74 10.19
CA PHE A 151 -12.67 -0.59 9.94
C PHE A 151 -13.21 -0.71 8.50
N VAL A 152 -14.01 0.26 8.06
CA VAL A 152 -14.75 0.19 6.80
C VAL A 152 -14.04 0.88 5.64
N LEU A 153 -13.08 1.77 5.89
CA LEU A 153 -12.42 2.54 4.82
C LEU A 153 -11.88 1.65 3.68
N PRO A 154 -11.02 0.64 3.95
CA PRO A 154 -10.47 -0.19 2.88
C PRO A 154 -11.54 -0.95 2.10
N ALA A 155 -12.58 -1.42 2.80
CA ALA A 155 -13.72 -2.07 2.19
C ALA A 155 -14.53 -1.12 1.31
N ALA A 156 -14.71 0.15 1.71
CA ALA A 156 -15.35 1.17 0.91
C ALA A 156 -14.57 1.48 -0.37
N ALA A 157 -13.22 1.54 -0.32
CA ALA A 157 -12.40 1.65 -1.52
C ALA A 157 -12.64 0.47 -2.46
N ARG A 158 -12.57 -0.76 -1.94
CA ARG A 158 -12.81 -1.96 -2.76
C ARG A 158 -14.19 -1.93 -3.37
N PHE A 159 -15.19 -1.48 -2.63
CA PHE A 159 -16.57 -1.41 -3.12
C PHE A 159 -16.73 -0.44 -4.28
N MET A 160 -16.03 0.71 -4.22
CA MET A 160 -15.99 1.65 -5.34
C MET A 160 -15.26 1.07 -6.57
N VAL A 161 -14.32 0.15 -6.40
CA VAL A 161 -13.64 -0.51 -7.52
C VAL A 161 -14.57 -1.51 -8.22
N VAL A 162 -15.34 -2.29 -7.44
CA VAL A 162 -16.18 -3.37 -7.99
C VAL A 162 -17.59 -2.92 -8.39
N ASP A 163 -18.10 -1.81 -7.84
CA ASP A 163 -19.44 -1.27 -8.14
C ASP A 163 -19.34 0.17 -8.68
N PRO A 164 -19.32 0.36 -10.01
CA PRO A 164 -19.22 1.68 -10.63
C PRO A 164 -20.38 2.62 -10.30
N SER A 165 -21.58 2.07 -10.09
CA SER A 165 -22.77 2.86 -9.75
C SER A 165 -22.66 3.46 -8.35
N LEU A 166 -22.16 2.65 -7.40
CA LEU A 166 -21.85 3.08 -6.06
C LEU A 166 -20.70 4.10 -6.07
N ALA A 167 -19.64 3.86 -6.85
CA ALA A 167 -18.53 4.79 -6.99
C ALA A 167 -19.01 6.16 -7.46
N GLN A 168 -19.88 6.22 -8.47
CA GLN A 168 -20.45 7.47 -8.94
C GLN A 168 -21.30 8.17 -7.88
N SER A 169 -22.13 7.44 -7.14
CA SER A 169 -22.94 7.97 -6.04
C SER A 169 -22.08 8.54 -4.91
N ILE A 170 -20.97 7.88 -4.57
CA ILE A 170 -20.03 8.34 -3.55
C ILE A 170 -19.26 9.57 -4.05
N ALA A 171 -18.80 9.55 -5.30
CA ALA A 171 -17.97 10.60 -5.87
C ALA A 171 -18.67 11.96 -5.92
N THR A 172 -20.00 11.98 -6.06
CA THR A 172 -20.82 13.20 -6.07
C THR A 172 -21.22 13.68 -4.67
N SER A 173 -20.99 12.88 -3.62
CA SER A 173 -21.36 13.24 -2.25
C SER A 173 -20.29 14.12 -1.59
N THR A 174 -20.68 15.34 -1.22
CA THR A 174 -19.79 16.27 -0.49
C THR A 174 -19.44 15.75 0.90
N ASP A 175 -20.38 15.05 1.57
CA ASP A 175 -20.13 14.45 2.89
C ASP A 175 -19.07 13.36 2.83
N SER A 176 -19.10 12.50 1.80
CA SER A 176 -18.05 11.49 1.58
C SER A 176 -16.69 12.15 1.35
N GLN A 177 -16.65 13.20 0.53
CA GLN A 177 -15.42 13.94 0.22
C GLN A 177 -14.82 14.57 1.48
N LYS A 178 -15.66 15.22 2.30
CA LYS A 178 -15.24 15.84 3.57
C LYS A 178 -14.74 14.80 4.57
N ALA A 179 -15.47 13.69 4.74
CA ALA A 179 -15.09 12.62 5.66
C ALA A 179 -13.76 11.96 5.25
N LEU A 180 -13.54 11.72 3.95
CA LEU A 180 -12.25 11.22 3.46
C LEU A 180 -11.13 12.24 3.73
N ALA A 181 -11.37 13.53 3.47
CA ALA A 181 -10.38 14.58 3.73
C ALA A 181 -9.95 14.62 5.20
N GLU A 182 -10.91 14.52 6.13
CA GLU A 182 -10.65 14.44 7.57
C GLU A 182 -9.84 13.19 7.93
N SER A 183 -10.17 12.04 7.34
CA SER A 183 -9.43 10.79 7.55
C SER A 183 -7.98 10.84 7.04
N CYS A 184 -7.73 11.58 5.96
CA CYS A 184 -6.38 11.82 5.45
C CYS A 184 -5.55 12.78 6.32
N GLN A 185 -6.17 13.50 7.26
CA GLN A 185 -5.52 14.45 8.16
C GLN A 185 -5.34 13.90 9.59
N ASP A 186 -6.22 12.98 10.01
CA ASP A 186 -6.21 12.37 11.35
C ASP A 186 -5.12 11.28 11.48
N ALA A 187 -4.31 11.36 12.53
CA ALA A 187 -3.29 10.35 12.86
C ALA A 187 -3.90 8.96 13.07
N LEU A 188 -5.08 8.90 13.69
CA LEU A 188 -5.74 7.65 14.01
C LEU A 188 -6.29 6.98 12.77
N ARG A 189 -6.65 7.75 11.72
CA ARG A 189 -7.30 7.21 10.51
C ARG A 189 -6.34 7.08 9.32
N ALA A 190 -5.16 7.69 9.39
CA ALA A 190 -4.18 7.73 8.31
C ALA A 190 -3.86 6.36 7.71
N ALA A 191 -3.70 5.31 8.53
CA ALA A 191 -3.39 3.98 8.02
C ALA A 191 -4.53 3.36 7.18
N GLY A 192 -5.79 3.65 7.53
CA GLY A 192 -6.95 3.22 6.74
C GLY A 192 -7.08 4.05 5.46
N ALA A 193 -6.86 5.36 5.53
CA ALA A 193 -6.87 6.26 4.38
C ALA A 193 -5.76 5.93 3.36
N GLU A 194 -4.60 5.52 3.86
CA GLU A 194 -3.50 5.02 3.05
C GLU A 194 -3.90 3.78 2.26
N GLU A 195 -4.48 2.78 2.93
CA GLU A 195 -4.94 1.55 2.29
C GLU A 195 -6.11 1.80 1.33
N PHE A 196 -7.02 2.72 1.68
CA PHE A 196 -8.09 3.18 0.81
C PHE A 196 -7.54 3.70 -0.53
N CYS A 197 -6.55 4.60 -0.48
CA CYS A 197 -5.92 5.12 -1.70
C CYS A 197 -5.21 4.02 -2.50
N ARG A 198 -4.48 3.10 -1.83
CA ARG A 198 -3.82 1.97 -2.51
C ARG A 198 -4.81 1.13 -3.29
N ILE A 199 -5.92 0.74 -2.65
CA ILE A 199 -6.94 -0.11 -3.26
C ILE A 199 -7.56 0.58 -4.47
N LEU A 200 -7.93 1.86 -4.37
CA LEU A 200 -8.50 2.60 -5.50
C LEU A 200 -7.55 2.67 -6.70
N PHE A 201 -6.24 2.70 -6.47
CA PHE A 201 -5.24 2.82 -7.53
C PHE A 201 -4.69 1.49 -8.02
N GLU A 202 -5.15 0.35 -7.50
CA GLU A 202 -4.94 -0.95 -8.16
C GLU A 202 -5.64 -0.99 -9.52
N THR A 203 -6.79 -0.31 -9.65
CA THR A 203 -7.56 -0.22 -10.90
C THR A 203 -8.23 1.16 -10.97
N PRO A 204 -7.46 2.23 -11.25
CA PRO A 204 -7.97 3.59 -11.19
C PRO A 204 -9.00 3.85 -12.29
N THR A 205 -10.05 4.62 -11.95
CA THR A 205 -11.04 5.14 -12.90
C THR A 205 -11.06 6.66 -12.79
N ASP A 206 -11.60 7.36 -13.79
CA ASP A 206 -11.75 8.81 -13.73
C ASP A 206 -12.60 9.24 -12.52
N VAL A 207 -13.65 8.47 -12.19
CA VAL A 207 -14.55 8.73 -11.07
C VAL A 207 -13.82 8.65 -9.73
N THR A 208 -13.07 7.57 -9.50
CA THR A 208 -12.34 7.37 -8.24
C THR A 208 -11.18 8.37 -8.10
N THR A 209 -10.52 8.67 -9.22
CA THR A 209 -9.44 9.67 -9.30
C THR A 209 -9.95 11.08 -8.97
N ASP A 210 -11.06 11.49 -9.57
CA ASP A 210 -11.66 12.79 -9.30
C ASP A 210 -12.23 12.89 -7.90
N PHE A 211 -12.78 11.80 -7.35
CA PHE A 211 -13.23 11.76 -5.96
C PHE A 211 -12.08 12.06 -5.00
N VAL A 212 -10.94 11.39 -5.15
CA VAL A 212 -9.76 11.63 -4.30
C VAL A 212 -9.27 13.07 -4.45
N TRP A 213 -9.18 13.58 -5.68
CA TRP A 213 -8.79 14.98 -5.91
C TRP A 213 -9.75 15.96 -5.22
N LYS A 214 -11.05 15.84 -5.46
CA LYS A 214 -12.07 16.75 -4.90
C LYS A 214 -12.05 16.74 -3.38
N SER A 215 -11.84 15.56 -2.78
CA SER A 215 -11.72 15.41 -1.32
C SER A 215 -10.51 16.18 -0.77
N LEU A 216 -9.37 16.11 -1.45
CA LEU A 216 -8.11 16.67 -0.92
C LEU A 216 -7.81 18.09 -1.39
N ALA A 217 -8.40 18.56 -2.50
CA ALA A 217 -8.07 19.82 -3.15
C ALA A 217 -8.09 21.02 -2.20
N GLY A 218 -9.08 21.08 -1.29
CA GLY A 218 -9.15 22.13 -0.28
C GLY A 218 -7.94 22.15 0.65
N SER A 219 -7.53 20.98 1.15
CA SER A 219 -6.39 20.80 2.06
C SER A 219 -5.02 20.95 1.39
N LEU A 220 -4.97 20.86 0.06
CA LEU A 220 -3.74 21.01 -0.74
C LEU A 220 -3.50 22.45 -1.20
N LYS A 221 -4.42 23.39 -0.93
CA LYS A 221 -4.20 24.82 -1.24
C LYS A 221 -3.01 25.36 -0.45
N ALA A 222 -2.27 26.30 -1.04
CA ALA A 222 -1.16 27.01 -0.40
C ALA A 222 -1.55 27.72 0.90
N THR A 223 -2.81 28.15 1.03
CA THR A 223 -3.36 28.84 2.20
C THR A 223 -3.95 27.90 3.25
N SER A 224 -3.94 26.58 3.01
CA SER A 224 -4.49 25.62 3.95
C SER A 224 -3.63 25.55 5.21
N LYS A 225 -4.29 25.50 6.38
CA LYS A 225 -3.62 25.27 7.67
C LYS A 225 -3.43 23.79 7.99
N VAL A 226 -4.20 22.93 7.31
CA VAL A 226 -4.20 21.48 7.56
C VAL A 226 -4.01 20.79 6.23
N HIS A 227 -2.93 20.01 6.13
CA HIS A 227 -2.58 19.26 4.95
C HIS A 227 -2.82 17.77 5.17
N PRO A 228 -2.98 16.98 4.09
CA PRO A 228 -2.95 15.53 4.20
C PRO A 228 -1.65 15.06 4.86
N ARG A 229 -1.73 13.97 5.62
CA ARG A 229 -0.58 13.32 6.24
C ARG A 229 0.46 12.94 5.20
N GLU A 230 1.72 12.98 5.58
CA GLU A 230 2.84 12.66 4.68
C GLU A 230 2.75 11.24 4.10
N SER A 231 2.25 10.25 4.86
CA SER A 231 2.03 8.89 4.36
C SER A 231 0.99 8.81 3.25
N ILE A 232 -0.05 9.65 3.31
CA ILE A 232 -1.08 9.74 2.26
C ILE A 232 -0.48 10.36 1.00
N LEU A 233 0.28 11.46 1.15
CA LEU A 233 0.97 12.10 0.03
C LEU A 233 1.97 11.14 -0.63
N ALA A 234 2.68 10.31 0.15
CA ALA A 234 3.60 9.30 -0.37
C ALA A 234 2.87 8.22 -1.18
N VAL A 235 1.72 7.71 -0.71
CA VAL A 235 0.93 6.75 -1.50
C VAL A 235 0.37 7.38 -2.77
N LEU A 236 -0.10 8.62 -2.68
CA LEU A 236 -0.58 9.34 -3.86
C LEU A 236 0.54 9.55 -4.88
N ALA A 237 1.73 9.99 -4.46
CA ALA A 237 2.86 10.19 -5.37
C ALA A 237 3.36 8.88 -6.01
N ALA A 238 3.31 7.78 -5.28
CA ALA A 238 3.78 6.47 -5.74
C ALA A 238 2.79 5.73 -6.66
N SER A 239 1.49 5.96 -6.52
CA SER A 239 0.47 5.09 -7.12
C SER A 239 -0.66 5.83 -7.85
N ALA A 240 -0.78 7.15 -7.71
CA ALA A 240 -1.84 7.88 -8.40
C ALA A 240 -1.66 7.82 -9.93
N PRO A 241 -2.78 7.78 -10.68
CA PRO A 241 -2.73 7.92 -12.13
C PRO A 241 -2.25 9.32 -12.52
N VAL A 242 -1.61 9.43 -13.70
CA VAL A 242 -0.98 10.67 -14.22
C VAL A 242 -1.86 11.93 -14.06
N PRO A 243 -3.17 11.93 -14.36
CA PRO A 243 -3.99 13.14 -14.20
C PRO A 243 -4.03 13.67 -12.75
N LEU A 244 -4.07 12.76 -11.75
CA LEU A 244 -4.03 13.13 -10.35
C LEU A 244 -2.62 13.54 -9.92
N THR A 245 -1.58 12.85 -10.40
CA THR A 245 -0.18 13.22 -10.18
C THR A 245 0.10 14.65 -10.65
N ASN A 246 -0.36 15.03 -11.86
CA ASN A 246 -0.23 16.39 -12.38
C ASN A 246 -0.92 17.42 -11.46
N LYS A 247 -2.15 17.13 -11.00
CA LYS A 247 -2.89 18.00 -10.06
C LYS A 247 -2.17 18.14 -8.71
N LEU A 248 -1.62 17.04 -8.18
CA LEU A 248 -0.86 17.01 -6.93
C LEU A 248 0.44 17.81 -7.04
N ALA A 249 1.23 17.59 -8.09
CA ALA A 249 2.46 18.32 -8.35
C ALA A 249 2.19 19.82 -8.49
N ALA A 250 1.12 20.20 -9.18
CA ALA A 250 0.72 21.60 -9.35
C ALA A 250 0.30 22.26 -8.02
N ALA A 251 -0.35 21.52 -7.13
CA ALA A 251 -0.74 22.01 -5.82
C ALA A 251 0.45 22.15 -4.87
N LEU A 252 1.31 21.13 -4.80
CA LEU A 252 2.50 21.15 -3.94
C LEU A 252 3.48 22.24 -4.36
N ALA A 253 3.65 22.49 -5.67
CA ALA A 253 4.53 23.56 -6.17
C ALA A 253 4.13 24.96 -5.68
N GLN A 254 2.88 25.15 -5.21
CA GLN A 254 2.38 26.42 -4.67
C GLN A 254 2.60 26.55 -3.15
N TRP A 255 3.05 25.50 -2.47
CA TRP A 255 3.26 25.56 -1.02
C TRP A 255 4.48 26.44 -0.70
N PRO A 256 4.31 27.50 0.11
CA PRO A 256 5.39 28.46 0.37
C PRO A 256 6.56 27.84 1.15
N ASN A 257 6.30 26.77 1.91
CA ASN A 257 7.28 26.06 2.72
C ASN A 257 7.75 24.73 2.09
N LEU A 258 7.42 24.44 0.82
CA LEU A 258 7.81 23.17 0.21
C LEU A 258 9.33 22.96 0.21
N HIS A 259 10.10 24.01 -0.05
CA HIS A 259 11.56 23.95 0.00
C HIS A 259 12.09 23.47 1.37
N GLU A 260 11.53 24.00 2.46
CA GLU A 260 11.86 23.61 3.83
C GLU A 260 11.38 22.18 4.15
N LEU A 261 10.17 21.81 3.72
CA LEU A 261 9.65 20.45 3.88
C LEU A 261 10.56 19.42 3.18
N CYS A 262 11.12 19.78 2.02
CA CYS A 262 12.11 19.00 1.27
C CYS A 262 13.51 18.91 1.91
N GLN A 263 13.66 19.30 3.18
CA GLN A 263 14.78 18.88 4.03
C GLN A 263 14.52 17.53 4.70
N ARG A 264 13.26 17.07 4.74
CA ARG A 264 12.87 15.75 5.27
C ARG A 264 12.89 14.70 4.18
N ASP A 265 13.40 13.51 4.51
CA ASP A 265 13.51 12.38 3.56
C ASP A 265 12.17 12.01 2.91
N VAL A 266 11.06 12.04 3.67
CA VAL A 266 9.73 11.69 3.17
C VAL A 266 9.26 12.64 2.05
N TYR A 267 9.42 13.95 2.23
CA TYR A 267 9.01 14.93 1.22
C TYR A 267 9.92 14.90 -0.01
N MET A 268 11.21 14.61 0.17
CA MET A 268 12.12 14.38 -0.97
C MET A 268 11.65 13.20 -1.82
N GLN A 269 11.22 12.09 -1.21
CA GLN A 269 10.66 10.94 -1.92
C GLN A 269 9.34 11.26 -2.61
N ILE A 270 8.43 11.96 -1.93
CA ILE A 270 7.15 12.41 -2.51
C ILE A 270 7.40 13.24 -3.77
N VAL A 271 8.27 14.26 -3.68
CA VAL A 271 8.57 15.13 -4.83
C VAL A 271 9.27 14.35 -5.95
N ALA A 272 10.22 13.46 -5.61
CA ALA A 272 10.90 12.65 -6.61
C ALA A 272 9.91 11.80 -7.43
N GLN A 273 9.00 11.09 -6.74
CA GLN A 273 7.96 10.28 -7.38
C GLN A 273 7.00 11.13 -8.23
N LEU A 274 6.59 12.30 -7.73
CA LEU A 274 5.76 13.22 -8.51
C LEU A 274 6.47 13.67 -9.79
N LEU A 275 7.75 14.04 -9.73
CA LEU A 275 8.52 14.47 -10.90
C LEU A 275 8.71 13.34 -11.94
N GLU A 276 8.91 12.11 -11.46
CA GLU A 276 9.02 10.93 -12.32
C GLU A 276 7.71 10.66 -13.06
N HIS A 277 6.56 10.77 -12.38
CA HIS A 277 5.24 10.40 -12.91
C HIS A 277 4.41 11.56 -13.52
N THR A 278 4.84 12.82 -13.39
CA THR A 278 4.11 13.99 -13.92
C THR A 278 4.35 14.17 -15.41
N ASP A 279 3.34 14.04 -16.27
CA ASP A 279 3.50 14.27 -17.71
C ASP A 279 3.49 15.75 -18.09
N ASP A 280 2.88 16.62 -17.27
CA ASP A 280 2.92 18.06 -17.52
C ASP A 280 4.29 18.64 -17.13
N GLU A 281 5.17 18.78 -18.13
CA GLU A 281 6.51 19.34 -17.93
C GLU A 281 6.50 20.75 -17.36
N LYS A 282 5.48 21.59 -17.63
CA LYS A 282 5.41 22.94 -17.06
C LYS A 282 5.15 22.88 -15.56
N VAL A 283 4.25 21.98 -15.13
CA VAL A 283 3.98 21.73 -13.72
C VAL A 283 5.22 21.16 -13.03
N GLY A 284 5.85 20.16 -13.63
CA GLY A 284 7.08 19.58 -13.11
C GLY A 284 8.21 20.59 -12.97
N SER A 285 8.44 21.43 -14.00
CA SER A 285 9.41 22.52 -13.95
C SER A 285 9.14 23.52 -12.82
N LYS A 286 7.87 23.88 -12.57
CA LYS A 286 7.52 24.73 -11.42
C LYS A 286 7.87 24.06 -10.10
N LEU A 287 7.53 22.78 -9.96
CA LEU A 287 7.85 22.00 -8.76
C LEU A 287 9.37 21.93 -8.52
N VAL A 288 10.16 21.71 -9.57
CA VAL A 288 11.64 21.75 -9.52
C VAL A 288 12.12 23.09 -9.00
N ALA A 289 11.61 24.19 -9.57
CA ALA A 289 12.04 25.53 -9.21
C ALA A 289 11.69 25.92 -7.76
N THR A 290 10.57 25.39 -7.24
CA THR A 290 10.18 25.57 -5.84
C THR A 290 11.07 24.78 -4.88
N VAL A 291 11.56 23.60 -5.28
CA VAL A 291 12.31 22.70 -4.38
C VAL A 291 13.81 22.98 -4.39
N ILE A 292 14.37 23.37 -5.53
CA ILE A 292 15.78 23.73 -5.69
C ILE A 292 15.87 25.22 -5.96
N THR A 293 16.39 25.97 -4.99
CA THR A 293 16.44 27.44 -5.02
C THR A 293 17.86 27.98 -5.21
N GLN A 294 18.86 27.22 -4.76
CA GLN A 294 20.27 27.61 -4.76
C GLN A 294 21.17 26.40 -5.06
N GLU A 295 22.47 26.62 -5.31
CA GLU A 295 23.38 25.53 -5.66
C GLU A 295 23.71 24.60 -4.50
N SER A 296 23.75 25.12 -3.26
CA SER A 296 23.99 24.33 -2.05
C SER A 296 22.94 23.24 -1.88
N ASP A 297 21.69 23.49 -2.31
CA ASP A 297 20.61 22.51 -2.34
C ASP A 297 20.97 21.22 -3.09
N ILE A 298 21.80 21.33 -4.14
CA ILE A 298 22.29 20.17 -4.91
C ILE A 298 23.55 19.62 -4.25
N ALA A 299 24.49 20.49 -3.89
CA ALA A 299 25.77 20.08 -3.31
C ALA A 299 25.60 19.28 -2.01
N ASP A 300 24.75 19.77 -1.09
CA ASP A 300 24.51 19.17 0.21
C ASP A 300 23.78 17.82 0.05
N ARG A 301 22.77 17.76 -0.82
CA ARG A 301 22.04 16.52 -1.14
C ARG A 301 22.95 15.49 -1.81
N MET A 302 23.89 15.92 -2.66
CA MET A 302 24.88 15.04 -3.28
C MET A 302 25.85 14.41 -2.27
N GLN A 303 26.16 15.10 -1.18
CA GLN A 303 27.03 14.57 -0.13
C GLN A 303 26.31 13.54 0.77
N SER A 304 24.99 13.50 0.73
CA SER A 304 24.21 12.55 1.53
C SER A 304 24.42 11.10 1.09
N ARG A 305 24.53 10.22 2.08
CA ARG A 305 24.55 8.75 1.91
C ARG A 305 23.15 8.14 1.85
N LYS A 306 22.10 8.92 2.13
CA LYS A 306 20.71 8.45 2.13
C LYS A 306 20.15 8.36 0.72
N ALA A 307 19.23 7.42 0.50
CA ALA A 307 18.58 7.23 -0.79
C ALA A 307 17.65 8.39 -1.16
N ALA A 308 16.94 9.01 -0.22
CA ALA A 308 15.94 10.04 -0.52
C ALA A 308 16.52 11.31 -1.19
N PRO A 309 17.61 11.92 -0.69
CA PRO A 309 18.27 13.02 -1.41
C PRO A 309 18.76 12.63 -2.81
N GLN A 310 19.29 11.41 -2.96
CA GLN A 310 19.78 10.90 -4.24
C GLN A 310 18.63 10.64 -5.21
N HIS A 311 17.48 10.15 -4.74
CA HIS A 311 16.26 9.94 -5.52
C HIS A 311 15.75 11.26 -6.07
N LEU A 312 15.62 12.29 -5.22
CA LEU A 312 15.19 13.61 -5.66
C LEU A 312 16.10 14.16 -6.76
N LEU A 313 17.42 14.12 -6.57
CA LEU A 313 18.36 14.58 -7.58
C LEU A 313 18.33 13.73 -8.87
N ALA A 314 18.08 12.42 -8.76
CA ALA A 314 17.90 11.55 -9.91
C ALA A 314 16.62 11.89 -10.69
N ALA A 315 15.53 12.21 -9.99
CA ALA A 315 14.24 12.58 -10.59
C ALA A 315 14.32 13.91 -11.36
N LEU A 316 15.24 14.82 -11.02
CA LEU A 316 15.51 16.04 -11.80
C LEU A 316 16.04 15.73 -13.22
N MET A 317 16.52 14.51 -13.46
CA MET A 317 16.93 14.01 -14.78
C MET A 317 15.86 13.17 -15.48
N ALA A 318 14.66 13.04 -14.89
CA ALA A 318 13.58 12.28 -15.51
C ALA A 318 13.13 12.92 -16.85
N LYS A 319 13.17 14.26 -16.93
CA LYS A 319 12.79 15.02 -18.14
C LYS A 319 13.82 16.12 -18.46
N PRO A 320 14.13 16.38 -19.75
CA PRO A 320 15.11 17.41 -20.13
C PRO A 320 14.73 18.83 -19.70
N SER A 321 13.42 19.15 -19.64
CA SER A 321 12.92 20.45 -19.21
C SER A 321 13.26 20.78 -17.76
N TYR A 322 13.37 19.78 -16.89
CA TYR A 322 13.72 19.98 -15.49
C TYR A 322 15.17 20.44 -15.34
N ALA A 323 16.10 19.78 -16.04
CA ALA A 323 17.50 20.20 -16.10
C ALA A 323 17.67 21.61 -16.69
N LYS A 324 16.93 21.94 -17.76
CA LYS A 324 16.92 23.30 -18.33
C LYS A 324 16.37 24.34 -17.37
N THR A 325 15.35 23.99 -16.58
CA THR A 325 14.77 24.88 -15.57
C THR A 325 15.79 25.20 -14.48
N LEU A 326 16.53 24.19 -14.01
CA LEU A 326 17.61 24.38 -13.04
C LEU A 326 18.76 25.21 -13.59
N GLU A 327 19.18 24.96 -14.83
CA GLU A 327 20.22 25.75 -15.48
C GLU A 327 19.84 27.23 -15.57
N LYS A 328 18.59 27.52 -15.94
CA LYS A 328 18.08 28.89 -15.97
C LYS A 328 18.06 29.53 -14.58
N GLN A 329 17.69 28.77 -13.55
CA GLN A 329 17.56 29.29 -12.19
C GLN A 329 18.91 29.49 -11.48
N LEU A 330 19.85 28.57 -11.69
CA LEU A 330 21.17 28.58 -11.05
C LEU A 330 22.24 29.24 -11.91
N GLY A 331 21.92 29.59 -13.15
CA GLY A 331 22.85 30.24 -14.10
C GLY A 331 23.90 29.31 -14.71
N LYS A 332 23.92 28.01 -14.36
CA LYS A 332 24.86 27.04 -14.92
C LYS A 332 24.31 25.61 -15.01
N PRO A 333 24.78 24.78 -15.96
CA PRO A 333 24.36 23.40 -16.09
C PRO A 333 24.77 22.53 -14.88
N GLN A 334 23.83 21.74 -14.36
CA GLN A 334 24.07 20.80 -13.24
C GLN A 334 24.17 19.33 -13.69
N THR A 335 24.17 19.08 -14.99
CA THR A 335 24.01 17.76 -15.61
C THR A 335 25.00 16.70 -15.07
N LYS A 336 26.26 17.07 -14.82
CA LYS A 336 27.27 16.15 -14.28
C LYS A 336 26.91 15.66 -12.88
N LEU A 337 26.51 16.56 -11.99
CA LEU A 337 26.13 16.22 -10.62
C LEU A 337 24.87 15.37 -10.59
N LEU A 338 23.85 15.75 -11.36
CA LEU A 338 22.59 15.01 -11.43
C LEU A 338 22.78 13.60 -12.03
N THR A 339 23.65 13.47 -13.03
CA THR A 339 24.00 12.15 -13.60
C THR A 339 24.68 11.26 -12.56
N ALA A 340 25.62 11.82 -11.77
CA ALA A 340 26.23 11.09 -10.67
C ALA A 340 25.21 10.69 -9.59
N ALA A 341 24.24 11.57 -9.28
CA ALA A 341 23.16 11.29 -8.34
C ALA A 341 22.31 10.10 -8.81
N LYS A 342 21.94 10.08 -10.10
CA LYS A 342 21.18 8.99 -10.72
C LYS A 342 21.88 7.63 -10.59
N VAL A 343 23.19 7.59 -10.83
CA VAL A 343 23.99 6.37 -10.65
C VAL A 343 24.03 5.95 -9.17
N ARG A 344 24.27 6.90 -8.25
CA ARG A 344 24.29 6.60 -6.80
C ARG A 344 22.96 6.05 -6.31
N PHE A 345 21.86 6.68 -6.73
CA PHE A 345 20.51 6.22 -6.39
C PHE A 345 20.28 4.80 -6.89
N ALA A 346 20.54 4.53 -8.18
CA ALA A 346 20.39 3.21 -8.78
C ALA A 346 21.19 2.13 -8.04
N ASN A 347 22.43 2.43 -7.66
CA ASN A 347 23.27 1.51 -6.89
C ASN A 347 22.73 1.29 -5.46
N SER A 348 22.16 2.32 -4.83
CA SER A 348 21.61 2.25 -3.47
C SER A 348 20.29 1.47 -3.39
N THR A 349 19.51 1.45 -4.48
CA THR A 349 18.21 0.77 -4.56
C THR A 349 18.28 -0.56 -5.30
N GLN A 350 19.47 -0.98 -5.75
CA GLN A 350 19.63 -2.24 -6.47
C GLN A 350 19.29 -3.43 -5.54
N PRO A 351 18.46 -4.39 -6.00
CA PRO A 351 18.17 -5.59 -5.21
C PRO A 351 19.45 -6.34 -4.84
N LYS A 352 19.55 -6.81 -3.58
CA LYS A 352 20.73 -7.53 -3.07
C LYS A 352 21.12 -8.72 -3.95
N ALA A 353 20.13 -9.44 -4.50
CA ALA A 353 20.36 -10.55 -5.42
C ALA A 353 21.08 -10.08 -6.71
N ALA A 354 20.64 -8.98 -7.31
CA ALA A 354 21.25 -8.40 -8.49
C ALA A 354 22.66 -7.85 -8.21
N SER A 355 22.86 -7.20 -7.06
CA SER A 355 24.18 -6.73 -6.60
C SER A 355 25.15 -7.91 -6.39
N THR A 356 24.66 -8.99 -5.77
CA THR A 356 25.45 -10.23 -5.57
C THR A 356 25.83 -10.87 -6.90
N GLN A 357 24.88 -10.93 -7.84
CA GLN A 357 25.13 -11.47 -9.19
C GLN A 357 26.18 -10.66 -9.95
N GLN A 358 26.12 -9.33 -9.91
CA GLN A 358 27.15 -8.47 -10.51
C GLN A 358 28.52 -8.65 -9.86
N ALA A 359 28.60 -8.73 -8.53
CA ALA A 359 29.86 -8.99 -7.83
C ALA A 359 30.46 -10.36 -8.21
N ILE A 360 29.63 -11.39 -8.40
CA ILE A 360 30.06 -12.70 -8.90
C ILE A 360 30.58 -12.59 -10.34
N PHE A 361 29.85 -11.92 -11.24
CA PHE A 361 30.30 -11.72 -12.61
C PHE A 361 31.60 -10.93 -12.71
N GLU A 362 31.79 -9.90 -11.90
CA GLU A 362 33.05 -9.16 -11.84
C GLU A 362 34.20 -10.02 -11.33
N LYS A 363 33.98 -10.86 -10.32
CA LYS A 363 34.98 -11.84 -9.86
C LYS A 363 35.32 -12.86 -10.94
N LEU A 364 34.32 -13.40 -11.65
CA LEU A 364 34.52 -14.32 -12.77
C LEU A 364 35.30 -13.66 -13.92
N LYS A 365 34.97 -12.40 -14.25
CA LYS A 365 35.68 -11.63 -15.27
C LYS A 365 37.14 -11.41 -14.86
N LYS A 366 37.40 -11.03 -13.60
CA LYS A 366 38.76 -10.89 -13.06
C LYS A 366 39.53 -12.20 -13.10
N LEU A 367 38.91 -13.33 -12.74
CA LEU A 367 39.51 -14.66 -12.83
C LEU A 367 39.89 -15.02 -14.28
N ASN A 368 38.99 -14.78 -15.23
CA ASN A 368 39.23 -15.04 -16.65
C ASN A 368 40.31 -14.14 -17.26
N THR A 369 40.40 -12.87 -16.84
CA THR A 369 41.46 -11.95 -17.29
C THR A 369 42.80 -12.17 -16.61
N SER A 370 42.82 -12.79 -15.42
CA SER A 370 44.04 -13.01 -14.64
C SER A 370 44.85 -14.25 -15.06
N GLY A 371 44.38 -15.01 -16.05
CA GLY A 371 45.11 -16.18 -16.57
C GLY A 371 45.30 -17.34 -15.58
N ALA A 372 44.67 -17.29 -14.40
CA ALA A 372 44.83 -18.30 -13.35
C ALA A 372 44.29 -19.69 -13.77
N GLY A 373 43.37 -19.74 -14.75
CA GLY A 373 42.89 -21.00 -15.34
C GLY A 373 43.84 -21.63 -16.36
N ALA A 374 44.79 -20.87 -16.93
CA ALA A 374 45.73 -21.39 -17.92
C ALA A 374 46.97 -22.04 -17.30
N LYS A 375 47.27 -21.77 -16.02
CA LYS A 375 48.43 -22.34 -15.30
C LYS A 375 48.21 -23.75 -14.72
N ARG A 376 46.98 -24.25 -14.63
CA ARG A 376 46.69 -25.60 -14.10
C ARG A 376 46.51 -26.69 -15.18
N ALA A 377 46.54 -26.34 -16.45
CA ALA A 377 46.49 -27.31 -17.56
C ALA A 377 47.88 -27.70 -18.09
N ARG A 378 48.95 -27.22 -17.44
CA ARG A 378 50.35 -27.55 -17.73
C ARG A 378 51.10 -27.80 -16.42
N GLU A 379 50.65 -28.80 -15.67
CA GLU A 379 51.49 -29.61 -14.77
C GLU A 379 51.12 -31.07 -14.97
#